data_AF-A0A2R7L9P1-F1
#
_entry.id   AF-A0A2R7L9P1-F1
#
_cell.length_a   1.000
_cell.length_b   1.000
_cell.length_c   1.000
_cell.angle_alpha   90.00
_cell.angle_beta   90.00
_cell.angle_gamma   90.00
#
_symmetry.space_group_name_H-M   'P 1'
#
loop_
_entity.id
_entity.type
_entity.pdbx_description
1 polymer ?
#
loop_
_entity_poly.entity_id
_entity_poly.type
_entity_poly.pdbx_seq_one_letter_code
_entity_poly.pdbx_strand_id
1 'polypeptide(L)' 'MKSEKPTQEDYDNWHKDPKNWYLRFFYYNPKDKRLLPPKKIEWMGYTINFANPYSVLLLLPLVIIIVLIFIKINQI' A
#
# COMPACT_ATOMS: atom_id res chain seq x y z
N MET A 1 7.71 21.85 15.49
CA MET A 1 6.29 22.12 15.19
C MET A 1 5.62 20.77 14.94
N LYS A 2 4.69 20.32 15.80
CA LYS A 2 3.94 19.08 15.50
C LYS A 2 3.08 19.38 14.28
N SER A 3 3.31 18.68 13.16
CA SER A 3 2.40 18.75 12.03
C SER A 3 1.02 18.26 12.50
N GLU A 4 -0.03 19.00 12.18
CA GLU A 4 -1.39 18.58 12.44
C GLU A 4 -1.65 17.22 11.78
N LYS A 5 -2.52 16.41 12.39
CA LYS A 5 -2.91 15.13 11.78
C LYS A 5 -3.66 15.42 10.48
N PRO A 6 -3.44 14.64 9.41
CA PRO A 6 -4.17 14.84 8.16
C PRO A 6 -5.68 14.69 8.36
N THR A 7 -6.44 15.53 7.65
CA THR A 7 -7.90 15.50 7.58
C THR A 7 -8.39 14.46 6.56
N GLN A 8 -9.70 14.19 6.52
CA GLN A 8 -10.27 13.34 5.47
C GLN A 8 -10.07 13.95 4.07
N GLU A 9 -10.19 15.28 3.95
CA GLU A 9 -9.97 15.98 2.70
C GLU A 9 -8.52 15.82 2.21
N ASP A 10 -7.53 15.82 3.11
CA ASP A 10 -6.14 15.53 2.75
C ASP A 10 -6.00 14.13 2.14
N TYR A 11 -6.61 13.12 2.75
CA TYR A 11 -6.59 11.75 2.24
C TYR A 11 -7.28 11.62 0.88
N ASP A 12 -8.41 12.32 0.69
CA ASP A 12 -9.17 12.31 -0.57
C ASP A 12 -8.38 13.01 -1.69
N ASN A 13 -7.76 14.15 -1.37
CA ASN A 13 -6.91 14.89 -2.31
C ASN A 13 -5.68 14.06 -2.71
N TRP A 14 -5.04 13.41 -1.75
CA TRP A 14 -3.91 12.52 -2.04
C TRP A 14 -4.31 11.28 -2.85
N HIS A 15 -5.50 10.75 -2.65
CA HIS A 15 -6.00 9.62 -3.42
C HIS A 15 -6.38 10.02 -4.86
N LYS A 16 -6.95 11.21 -5.05
CA LYS A 16 -7.30 11.74 -6.38
C LYS A 16 -6.09 12.23 -7.18
N ASP A 17 -4.99 12.60 -6.53
CA ASP A 17 -3.78 13.09 -7.21
C ASP A 17 -3.13 11.99 -8.06
N PRO A 18 -3.10 12.12 -9.40
CA PRO A 18 -2.48 11.12 -10.27
C PRO A 18 -0.97 10.95 -10.03
N LYS A 19 -0.28 11.92 -9.42
CA LYS A 19 1.16 11.83 -9.09
C LYS A 19 1.45 10.78 -8.02
N ASN A 20 0.46 10.42 -7.21
CA ASN A 20 0.59 9.36 -6.20
C ASN A 20 0.33 7.97 -6.77
N TRP A 21 -0.02 7.84 -8.06
CA TRP A 21 -0.35 6.56 -8.72
C TRP A 21 0.61 6.21 -9.86
N TYR A 22 1.51 5.26 -9.60
CA TYR A 22 2.48 4.74 -10.56
C TYR A 22 1.92 3.52 -11.29
N LEU A 23 2.15 3.44 -12.60
CA LEU A 23 1.59 2.40 -13.47
C LEU A 23 0.08 2.21 -13.30
N ARG A 24 -0.64 3.27 -12.89
CA ARG A 24 -2.08 3.30 -12.57
C ARG A 24 -2.52 2.49 -11.33
N PHE A 25 -1.65 1.69 -10.71
CA PHE A 25 -2.02 0.78 -9.61
C PHE A 25 -1.18 0.92 -8.34
N PHE A 26 0.09 1.31 -8.45
CA PHE A 26 0.98 1.39 -7.31
C PHE A 26 0.85 2.76 -6.64
N TYR A 27 0.41 2.75 -5.38
CA TYR A 27 0.27 3.96 -4.60
C TYR A 27 1.59 4.34 -3.92
N TYR A 28 2.04 5.57 -4.10
CA TYR A 28 3.24 6.10 -3.47
C TYR A 28 3.01 7.53 -3.04
N ASN A 29 2.89 7.75 -1.74
CA ASN A 29 2.78 9.09 -1.16
C ASN A 29 3.49 9.17 0.20
N PRO A 30 4.63 9.87 0.31
CA PRO A 30 5.36 10.01 1.57
C PRO A 30 4.60 10.77 2.67
N LYS A 31 3.58 11.56 2.31
CA LYS A 31 2.74 12.31 3.26
C LYS A 31 1.67 11.43 3.89
N ASP A 32 1.14 10.46 3.14
CA ASP A 32 0.16 9.51 3.65
C ASP A 32 0.85 8.44 4.51
N LYS A 33 0.52 8.40 5.80
CA LYS A 33 1.10 7.42 6.75
C LYS A 33 0.26 6.15 6.92
N ARG A 34 -0.87 6.01 6.21
CA ARG A 34 -1.69 4.79 6.23
C ARG A 34 -0.86 3.59 5.75
N LEU A 35 -1.04 2.45 6.43
CA LEU A 35 -0.45 1.18 6.01
C LEU A 35 -1.20 0.56 4.84
N LEU A 36 -2.51 0.75 4.79
CA LEU A 36 -3.40 0.18 3.79
C LEU A 36 -4.36 1.26 3.25
N PRO A 37 -3.89 2.23 2.44
CA PRO A 37 -4.80 3.16 1.77
C PRO A 37 -5.74 2.43 0.79
N PRO A 38 -6.90 3.02 0.46
CA PRO A 38 -7.81 2.44 -0.54
C PRO A 38 -7.13 2.36 -1.91
N LYS A 39 -7.49 1.35 -2.70
CA LYS A 39 -7.09 1.24 -4.11
C LYS A 39 -7.66 2.41 -4.92
N LYS A 40 -7.07 2.67 -6.09
CA LYS A 40 -7.52 3.73 -7.01
C LYS A 40 -8.99 3.61 -7.36
N ILE A 41 -9.48 2.37 -7.47
CA ILE A 41 -10.89 2.03 -7.52
C ILE A 41 -11.25 1.51 -6.12
N GLU A 42 -11.89 2.34 -5.31
CA GLU A 42 -11.99 2.12 -3.85
C GLU A 42 -12.73 0.82 -3.47
N TRP A 43 -13.75 0.44 -4.24
CA TRP A 43 -14.51 -0.79 -3.98
C TRP A 43 -13.68 -2.07 -4.16
N MET A 44 -12.53 -1.99 -4.85
CA MET A 44 -11.58 -3.10 -4.99
C MET A 44 -10.72 -3.31 -3.73
N GLY A 45 -11.00 -2.60 -2.64
CA GLY A 45 -10.36 -2.75 -1.34
C GLY A 45 -9.11 -1.89 -1.19
N TYR A 46 -8.11 -2.40 -0.47
CA TYR A 46 -6.93 -1.64 -0.05
C TYR A 46 -5.66 -2.02 -0.83
N THR A 47 -4.68 -1.12 -0.83
CA THR A 47 -3.32 -1.33 -1.36
C THR A 47 -2.29 -0.96 -0.30
N ILE A 48 -1.04 -1.29 -0.53
CA ILE A 48 0.06 -0.74 0.27
C ILE A 48 0.50 0.62 -0.27
N ASN A 49 1.06 1.46 0.60
CA ASN A 49 1.76 2.67 0.25
C ASN A 49 3.26 2.39 0.16
N PHE A 50 3.81 2.37 -1.05
CA PHE A 50 5.23 2.07 -1.29
C PHE A 50 6.19 3.14 -0.72
N ALA A 51 5.68 4.29 -0.29
CA ALA A 51 6.46 5.30 0.41
C ALA A 51 6.57 5.05 1.93
N ASN A 52 5.87 4.05 2.48
CA ASN A 52 5.87 3.72 3.90
C ASN A 52 6.52 2.34 4.14
N PRO A 53 7.73 2.28 4.73
CA PRO A 53 8.43 1.02 5.00
C PRO A 53 7.59 0.00 5.78
N TYR A 54 6.79 0.45 6.75
CA TYR A 54 5.89 -0.43 7.51
C TYR A 54 4.76 -1.01 6.65
N SER A 55 4.29 -0.24 5.67
CA SER A 55 3.30 -0.73 4.69
C SER A 55 3.91 -1.78 3.76
N VAL A 56 5.16 -1.59 3.33
CA VAL A 56 5.89 -2.58 2.52
C VAL A 56 6.17 -3.86 3.30
N LEU A 57 6.50 -3.77 4.59
CA LEU A 57 6.70 -4.94 5.46
C LEU A 57 5.47 -5.85 5.55
N LEU A 58 4.25 -5.34 5.30
CA LEU A 58 3.04 -6.16 5.21
C LEU A 58 3.07 -7.17 4.06
N LEU A 59 3.98 -7.04 3.09
CA LEU A 59 4.17 -8.04 2.03
C LEU A 59 4.94 -9.27 2.51
N LEU A 60 5.68 -9.21 3.62
CA LEU A 60 6.51 -10.32 4.08
C LEU A 60 5.72 -11.61 4.32
N PRO A 61 4.57 -11.62 5.02
CA PRO A 61 3.77 -12.83 5.18
C PRO A 61 3.34 -13.44 3.84
N LEU A 62 2.97 -12.60 2.87
CA LEU A 62 2.58 -13.04 1.53
C LEU A 62 3.75 -13.71 0.80
N VAL A 63 4.93 -13.11 0.84
CA VAL A 63 6.16 -13.69 0.23
C VAL A 63 6.51 -15.02 0.90
N ILE A 64 6.45 -15.10 2.24
CA ILE A 64 6.74 -16.33 2.98
C ILE A 64 5.77 -17.45 2.56
N ILE A 65 4.47 -17.17 2.47
CA ILE A 65 3.46 -18.14 2.04
C ILE A 65 3.76 -18.64 0.62
N ILE A 66 4.08 -17.74 -0.32
CA ILE A 66 4.41 -18.11 -1.71
C ILE A 66 5.65 -19.02 -1.75
N VAL A 67 6.71 -18.68 -1.00
CA VAL A 67 7.94 -19.48 -0.93
C VAL A 67 7.67 -20.86 -0.34
N LEU A 68 6.89 -20.96 0.75
CA LEU A 68 6.55 -22.24 1.37
C LEU A 68 5.72 -23.14 0.43
N ILE A 69 4.76 -22.56 -0.29
CA ILE A 69 3.98 -23.29 -1.31
C ILE A 69 4.90 -23.79 -2.41
N PHE A 70 5.80 -22.94 -2.91
CA PHE A 70 6.75 -23.30 -3.95
C PHE A 70 7.67 -24.45 -3.51
N ILE A 71 8.26 -24.38 -2.31
CA ILE A 71 9.08 -25.46 -1.77
C ILE A 71 8.27 -26.76 -1.68
N LYS A 72 7.05 -26.71 -1.15
CA LYS A 72 6.19 -27.88 -1.02
C LYS A 72 5.88 -28.54 -2.38
N ILE A 73 5.60 -27.74 -3.41
CA ILE A 73 5.32 -28.26 -4.76
C ILE A 73 6.54 -28.99 -5.34
N ASN A 74 7.74 -28.46 -5.15
CA ASN A 74 8.98 -29.06 -5.68
C ASN A 74 9.48 -30.27 -4.87
N GLN A 75 8.84 -30.62 -3.75
CA GLN A 75 9.15 -31.79 -2.93
C GLN A 75 8.21 -32.98 -3.20
N ILE A 76 7.18 -32.80 -4.04
CA ILE A 76 6.23 -33.83 -4.49
C ILE A 76 6.70 -34.35 -5.85
#